data_AF-A0A526YPL4-F1
#
_entry.id   AF-A0A526YPL4-F1
#
_cell.length_a   1.000
_cell.length_b   1.000
_cell.length_c   1.000
_cell.angle_alpha   90.00
_cell.angle_beta   90.00
_cell.angle_gamma   90.00
#
_symmetry.space_group_name_H-M   'P 1'
#
loop_
_entity.id
_entity.type
_entity.pdbx_description
1 polymer ?
#
loop_
_entity_poly.entity_id
_entity_poly.type
_entity_poly.pdbx_seq_one_letter_code
_entity_poly.pdbx_strand_id
1 'polypeptide(L)' 'DMAHVILALMQEETRRRREGRADWRIPMRPDHGHLLADDIGKTRINPGYSLIGRLKGLAELRGIMRAVERFELA' A
#
# COMPACT_ATOMS: atom_id res chain seq x y z
N ASP A 1 -6.08 12.03 0.73
CA ASP A 1 -5.74 11.56 2.09
C ASP A 1 -5.59 10.05 2.05
N MET A 2 -4.38 9.53 2.32
CA MET A 2 -4.12 8.09 2.24
C MET A 2 -4.62 7.30 3.45
N ALA A 3 -4.73 7.93 4.63
CA ALA A 3 -5.21 7.25 5.83
C ALA A 3 -6.70 6.89 5.68
N HIS A 4 -7.52 7.84 5.23
CA HIS A 4 -8.93 7.61 4.95
C HIS A 4 -9.18 6.59 3.83
N VAL A 5 -8.35 6.58 2.79
CA VAL A 5 -8.46 5.58 1.71
C VAL A 5 -8.15 4.18 2.22
N ILE A 6 -7.06 4.00 2.98
CA ILE A 6 -6.73 2.70 3.57
C ILE A 6 -7.82 2.24 4.54
N LEU A 7 -8.33 3.14 5.38
CA LEU A 7 -9.43 2.84 6.29
C LEU A 7 -10.66 2.30 5.54
N ALA A 8 -11.11 3.00 4.49
CA ALA A 8 -12.26 2.57 3.71
C ALA A 8 -12.04 1.21 3.02
N LEU A 9 -10.84 0.97 2.49
CA LEU A 9 -10.50 -0.31 1.87
C LEU A 9 -10.49 -1.47 2.88
N MET A 10 -9.90 -1.26 4.06
CA MET A 10 -9.84 -2.29 5.10
C MET A 10 -11.22 -2.59 5.70
N GLN A 11 -12.08 -1.57 5.87
CA GLN A 11 -13.48 -1.77 6.27
C GLN A 11 -14.25 -2.62 5.25
N GLU A 12 -14.00 -2.42 3.96
CA GLU A 12 -14.57 -3.23 2.90
C GLU A 12 -14.05 -4.68 2.94
N GLU A 13 -12.75 -4.89 3.18
CA GLU A 13 -12.19 -6.24 3.39
C GLU A 13 -12.86 -6.95 4.58
N THR A 14 -13.03 -6.24 5.71
CA THR A 14 -13.75 -6.74 6.89
C THR A 14 -15.19 -7.12 6.55
N ARG A 15 -15.92 -6.26 5.84
CA ARG A 15 -17.31 -6.51 5.42
C ARG A 15 -17.41 -7.76 4.55
N ARG A 16 -16.58 -7.87 3.50
CA ARG A 16 -16.54 -9.04 2.61
C ARG A 16 -16.22 -10.32 3.37
N ARG A 17 -15.29 -10.25 4.34
CA ARG A 17 -14.92 -11.40 5.17
C ARG A 17 -16.08 -11.85 6.05
N ARG A 18 -16.85 -10.92 6.63
CA ARG A 18 -18.07 -11.23 7.42
C ARG A 18 -19.18 -11.86 6.57
N GLU A 19 -19.25 -11.52 5.29
CA GLU A 19 -20.19 -12.11 4.32
C GLU A 19 -19.74 -13.47 3.77
N GLY A 20 -18.57 -13.98 4.19
CA GLY A 20 -18.06 -15.27 3.73
C GLY A 20 -17.54 -15.27 2.28
N ARG A 21 -17.27 -14.10 1.70
CA ARG A 21 -16.74 -14.00 0.34
C ARG A 21 -15.30 -14.50 0.26
N ALA A 22 -14.99 -15.33 -0.73
CA ALA A 22 -13.64 -15.84 -0.97
C ALA A 22 -12.65 -14.75 -1.42
N ASP A 23 -13.15 -13.69 -2.06
CA ASP A 23 -12.39 -12.54 -2.58
C ASP A 23 -12.39 -11.34 -1.62
N TRP A 24 -12.38 -11.63 -0.31
CA TRP A 24 -12.39 -10.58 0.72
C TRP A 24 -11.13 -9.74 0.74
N ARG A 25 -9.99 -10.26 0.26
CA ARG A 25 -8.72 -9.53 0.17
C ARG A 25 -8.70 -8.64 -1.06
N ILE A 26 -8.34 -7.37 -0.88
CA ILE A 26 -8.10 -6.40 -1.95
C ILE A 26 -6.59 -6.26 -2.11
N PRO A 27 -5.98 -6.91 -3.13
CA PRO A 27 -4.55 -6.80 -3.36
C PRO A 27 -4.17 -5.37 -3.75
N MET A 28 -3.03 -4.90 -3.27
CA MET A 28 -2.51 -3.56 -3.50
C MET A 28 -1.05 -3.58 -3.91
N ARG A 29 -0.60 -2.48 -4.52
CA ARG A 29 0.80 -2.19 -4.85
C ARG A 29 1.07 -0.70 -4.65
N PRO A 30 2.32 -0.26 -4.41
CA PRO A 30 2.67 1.17 -4.26
C PRO A 30 2.54 1.98 -5.56
N ASP A 31 2.25 1.30 -6.67
CA ASP A 31 2.09 1.85 -8.01
C ASP A 31 3.39 2.44 -8.57
N HIS A 32 3.68 3.71 -8.26
CA HIS A 32 4.88 4.42 -8.70
C HIS A 32 5.75 4.84 -7.50
N GLY A 33 7.03 5.07 -7.78
CA GLY A 33 8.01 5.51 -6.79
C GLY A 33 8.93 6.58 -7.35
N HIS A 34 9.34 7.51 -6.49
CA HIS A 34 10.36 8.50 -6.83
C HIS A 34 11.72 7.83 -7.07
N LEU A 35 12.52 8.41 -7.94
CA LEU A 35 13.92 8.03 -8.09
C LEU A 35 14.71 8.49 -6.85
N LEU A 36 15.26 7.55 -6.07
CA LEU A 36 15.86 7.82 -4.75
C LEU A 36 17.12 6.99 -4.51
N ALA A 37 18.05 7.52 -3.70
CA ALA A 37 19.24 6.83 -3.20
C ALA A 37 20.00 6.09 -4.32
N ASP A 38 20.34 4.81 -4.13
CA ASP A 38 21.09 4.00 -5.09
C ASP A 38 20.42 3.83 -6.45
N ASP A 39 19.13 4.14 -6.57
CA ASP A 39 18.49 4.15 -7.89
C ASP A 39 18.93 5.35 -8.75
N ILE A 40 19.40 6.44 -8.13
CA ILE A 40 19.95 7.61 -8.84
C ILE A 40 21.25 7.19 -9.54
N GLY A 41 21.34 7.48 -10.84
CA GLY A 41 22.53 7.17 -11.65
C GLY A 41 22.57 5.75 -12.20
N LYS A 42 21.60 4.87 -11.89
CA LYS A 42 21.47 3.58 -12.56
C LYS A 42 21.21 3.79 -14.05
N THR A 43 21.90 3.01 -14.89
CA THR A 43 21.89 3.15 -16.35
C THR A 43 20.50 2.95 -16.97
N ARG A 44 19.63 2.15 -16.34
CA ARG A 44 18.27 1.90 -16.81
C ARG A 44 17.29 1.85 -15.64
N ILE A 45 16.36 2.80 -15.62
CA ILE A 45 15.17 2.77 -14.76
C ILE A 45 13.97 3.20 -15.60
N ASN A 46 12.90 2.41 -15.51
CA ASN A 46 11.62 2.79 -16.10
C ASN A 46 11.03 3.95 -15.28
N PRO A 47 10.62 5.07 -15.91
CA PRO A 47 10.10 6.23 -15.19
C PRO A 47 8.97 5.85 -14.22
N GLY A 48 9.14 6.20 -12.94
CA GLY A 48 8.18 5.87 -11.87
C GLY A 48 8.27 4.44 -11.31
N TYR A 49 9.16 3.58 -11.83
CA TYR A 49 9.30 2.18 -11.40
C TYR A 49 10.64 1.90 -10.69
N SER A 50 11.24 2.91 -10.09
CA SER A 50 12.40 2.75 -9.20
C SER A 50 12.08 1.74 -8.08
N LEU A 51 13.10 1.02 -7.61
CA LEU A 51 12.93 0.02 -6.56
C LEU A 51 12.72 0.70 -5.21
N ILE A 52 13.62 1.62 -4.85
CA ILE A 52 13.68 2.25 -3.53
C ILE A 52 12.47 3.14 -3.30
N GLY A 53 12.06 3.91 -4.32
CA GLY A 53 10.85 4.74 -4.25
C GLY A 53 9.58 3.92 -3.99
N ARG A 54 9.40 2.82 -4.73
CA ARG A 54 8.24 1.95 -4.56
C ARG A 54 8.28 1.18 -3.25
N LEU A 55 9.47 0.74 -2.82
CA LEU A 55 9.64 0.08 -1.53
C LEU A 55 9.29 1.02 -0.37
N LYS A 56 9.71 2.29 -0.43
CA LYS A 56 9.33 3.32 0.54
C LYS A 56 7.81 3.50 0.56
N GLY A 57 7.18 3.71 -0.59
CA GLY A 57 5.72 3.87 -0.69
C GLY A 57 4.96 2.65 -0.13
N LEU A 58 5.44 1.44 -0.41
CA LEU A 58 4.85 0.22 0.14
C LEU A 58 5.00 0.16 1.67
N ALA A 59 6.14 0.56 2.22
CA ALA A 59 6.35 0.60 3.67
C ALA A 59 5.41 1.62 4.35
N GLU A 60 5.20 2.79 3.74
CA GLU A 60 4.28 3.82 4.24
C GLU A 60 2.84 3.29 4.30
N LEU A 61 2.36 2.68 3.22
CA LEU A 61 1.02 2.10 3.15
C LEU A 61 0.85 0.98 4.20
N ARG A 62 1.84 0.10 4.33
CA ARG A 62 1.83 -0.97 5.35
C ARG A 62 1.83 -0.43 6.78
N GLY A 63 2.52 0.67 7.05
CA GLY A 63 2.51 1.34 8.35
C GLY A 63 1.12 1.85 8.71
N ILE A 64 0.44 2.51 7.77
CA ILE A 64 -0.94 3.00 7.96
C ILE A 64 -1.89 1.82 8.19
N MET A 65 -1.82 0.77 7.36
CA MET A 65 -2.65 -0.43 7.53
C MET A 65 -2.46 -1.05 8.92
N ARG A 66 -1.20 -1.14 9.38
CA ARG A 66 -0.90 -1.68 10.71
C ARG A 66 -1.47 -0.83 11.84
N ALA A 67 -1.46 0.50 11.69
CA ALA A 67 -2.08 1.39 12.66
C ALA A 67 -3.60 1.19 12.69
N VAL A 68 -4.26 1.16 11.53
CA VAL A 68 -5.71 0.92 11.40
C VAL A 68 -6.12 -0.40 12.07
N GLU A 69 -5.37 -1.48 11.86
CA GLU A 69 -5.58 -2.76 12.57
C GLU A 69 -5.41 -2.64 14.07
N ARG A 70 -4.31 -2.02 14.52
CA ARG A 70 -3.94 -1.95 15.95
C ARG A 70 -4.94 -1.15 16.78
N PHE A 71 -5.59 -0.17 16.16
CA PHE A 71 -6.56 0.71 16.81
C PHE A 71 -8.02 0.36 16.47
N GLU A 72 -8.28 -0.82 15.88
CA GLU A 72 -9.63 -1.34 15.62
C GLU A 72 -10.53 -0.38 14.82
N LEU A 73 -9.95 0.33 13.85
CA LEU A 73 -10.70 1.29 13.03
C LEU A 73 -11.39 0.64 11.82
N ALA A 74 -11.00 -0.60 11.47
CA ALA A 74 -11.47 -1.34 10.30
C ALA A 74 -12.50 -2.45 10.60
#